data_AF-A0A8J8JQP3-F1
#
_entry.id   AF-A0A8J8JQP3-F1
#
_cell.length_a   1.000
_cell.length_b   1.000
_cell.length_c   1.000
_cell.angle_alpha   90.00
_cell.angle_beta   90.00
_cell.angle_gamma   90.00
#
_symmetry.space_group_name_H-M   'P 1'
#
loop_
_entity.id
_entity.type
_entity.pdbx_description
1 polymer ?
#
loop_
_entity_poly.entity_id
_entity_poly.type
_entity_poly.pdbx_seq_one_letter_code
_entity_poly.pdbx_strand_id
1 'polypeptide(L)' 'MVATLSDDEVGKKVIDAEGKELGIVAKVENGEAAVDPNPSVAEHLLAKIGVEGEDEEDYLVTNGMIDRVDDDTVVLQGDI' A
#
# COMPACT_ATOMS: atom_id res chain seq x y z
N MET A 1 -13.63 3.55 -14.60
CA MET A 1 -13.58 2.12 -14.23
C MET A 1 -12.78 2.08 -12.95
N VAL A 2 -13.30 1.44 -11.90
CA VAL A 2 -12.58 1.35 -10.63
C VAL A 2 -11.38 0.45 -10.90
N ALA A 3 -10.16 0.88 -10.58
CA ALA A 3 -9.02 -0.04 -10.56
C ALA A 3 -9.46 -1.19 -9.64
N THR A 4 -9.38 -2.44 -10.10
CA THR A 4 -9.85 -3.57 -9.28
C THR A 4 -8.60 -4.25 -8.77
N LEU A 5 -8.32 -4.09 -7.48
CA LEU A 5 -7.24 -4.83 -6.84
C LEU A 5 -7.48 -6.32 -7.05
N SER A 6 -6.55 -6.93 -7.78
CA SER A 6 -6.55 -8.32 -8.15
C SER A 6 -5.16 -8.89 -7.85
N ASP A 7 -5.02 -10.21 -7.82
CA ASP A 7 -3.73 -10.88 -7.61
C ASP A 7 -2.64 -10.47 -8.61
N ASP A 8 -3.00 -9.87 -9.74
CA ASP A 8 -2.06 -9.30 -10.72
C ASP A 8 -1.25 -8.12 -10.15
N GLU A 9 -1.79 -7.46 -9.12
CA GLU A 9 -1.13 -6.35 -8.42
C GLU A 9 -0.11 -6.86 -7.40
N VAL A 10 -0.08 -8.17 -7.09
CA VAL A 10 0.85 -8.76 -6.14
C VAL A 10 2.27 -8.69 -6.69
N GLY A 11 3.20 -8.21 -5.87
CA GLY A 11 4.60 -7.97 -6.24
C GLY A 11 4.85 -6.60 -6.86
N LYS A 12 3.82 -5.79 -7.12
CA LYS A 12 4.01 -4.40 -7.57
C LYS A 12 4.50 -3.50 -6.45
N LYS A 13 5.23 -2.47 -6.84
CA LYS A 13 5.74 -1.46 -5.91
C LYS A 13 4.65 -0.50 -5.51
N VAL A 14 4.48 -0.30 -4.22
CA VAL A 14 3.53 0.68 -3.70
C VAL A 14 4.29 1.95 -3.43
N ILE A 15 3.85 3.03 -4.08
CA ILE A 15 4.45 4.35 -3.96
C ILE A 15 3.40 5.36 -3.50
N ASP A 16 3.86 6.41 -2.85
CA ASP A 16 3.01 7.55 -2.51
C ASP A 16 2.79 8.50 -3.71
N ALA A 17 1.86 9.43 -3.58
CA ALA A 17 1.67 10.56 -4.49
C ALA A 17 2.96 11.39 -4.69
N GLU A 18 3.87 11.45 -3.71
CA GLU A 18 5.20 12.06 -3.86
C GLU A 18 6.21 11.19 -4.65
N GLY A 19 5.83 9.97 -5.03
CA GLY A 19 6.69 8.99 -5.71
C GLY A 19 7.64 8.25 -4.78
N LYS A 20 7.40 8.32 -3.47
CA LYS A 20 8.19 7.61 -2.45
C LYS A 20 7.76 6.16 -2.39
N GLU A 21 8.70 5.23 -2.57
CA GLU A 21 8.43 3.80 -2.41
C GLU A 21 8.11 3.49 -0.95
N LEU A 22 6.89 3.06 -0.69
CA LEU A 22 6.39 2.70 0.63
C LEU A 22 6.63 1.23 0.93
N GLY A 23 6.49 0.38 -0.09
CA GLY A 23 6.55 -1.07 0.07
C GLY A 23 6.22 -1.82 -1.20
N ILE A 24 5.85 -3.08 -1.05
CA ILE A 24 5.47 -3.99 -2.13
C ILE A 24 4.16 -4.69 -1.77
N VAL A 25 3.27 -4.90 -2.74
CA VAL A 25 2.05 -5.68 -2.52
C VAL A 25 2.41 -7.13 -2.21
N ALA A 26 2.17 -7.58 -0.98
CA ALA A 26 2.40 -8.93 -0.51
C ALA A 26 1.28 -9.89 -0.91
N LYS A 27 0.02 -9.46 -0.79
CA LYS A 27 -1.16 -10.24 -1.22
C LYS A 27 -2.33 -9.34 -1.56
N VAL A 28 -3.31 -9.86 -2.29
CA VAL A 28 -4.62 -9.23 -2.44
C VAL A 28 -5.71 -10.19 -1.97
N GLU A 29 -6.53 -9.78 -1.01
CA GLU A 29 -7.69 -10.54 -0.55
C GLU A 29 -8.93 -9.65 -0.47
N ASN A 30 -10.08 -10.14 -0.93
CA ASN A 30 -11.37 -9.44 -0.88
C ASN A 30 -11.39 -8.03 -1.53
N GLY A 31 -10.45 -7.73 -2.43
CA GLY A 31 -10.30 -6.41 -3.04
C GLY A 31 -9.47 -5.42 -2.21
N GLU A 32 -8.70 -5.94 -1.26
CA GLU A 32 -7.78 -5.24 -0.38
C GLU A 32 -6.37 -5.80 -0.56
N ALA A 33 -5.37 -4.93 -0.73
CA ALA A 33 -3.98 -5.35 -0.90
C ALA A 33 -3.29 -5.26 0.44
N ALA A 34 -2.73 -6.36 0.92
CA ALA A 34 -1.73 -6.34 1.97
C ALA A 34 -0.42 -5.86 1.33
N VAL A 35 0.14 -4.78 1.85
CA VAL A 35 1.39 -4.18 1.38
C VAL A 35 2.41 -4.35 2.49
N ASP A 36 3.51 -5.05 2.19
CA ASP A 36 4.67 -5.16 3.06
C ASP A 36 5.47 -3.85 2.94
N PRO A 37 5.45 -2.98 3.97
CA PRO A 37 6.12 -1.70 3.94
C PRO A 37 7.60 -1.87 4.22
N ASN A 38 8.44 -1.18 3.46
CA ASN A 38 9.87 -1.17 3.72
C ASN A 38 10.14 -0.63 5.14
N PRO A 39 11.10 -1.20 5.90
CA PRO A 39 11.36 -0.80 7.30
C PRO A 39 11.72 0.68 7.45
N SER A 40 12.32 1.30 6.42
CA SER A 40 12.61 2.75 6.41
C SER A 40 11.38 3.65 6.25
N VAL A 41 10.25 3.12 5.78
CA VAL A 41 9.00 3.88 5.58
C VAL A 41 7.96 3.49 6.61
N ALA A 42 7.88 2.19 6.96
CA ALA A 42 7.08 1.68 8.05
C ALA A 42 7.25 2.54 9.30
N GLU A 43 8.50 2.83 9.72
CA GLU A 43 8.81 3.65 10.90
C GLU A 43 8.18 5.07 10.84
N HIS A 44 8.16 5.71 9.67
CA HIS A 44 7.61 7.06 9.50
C HIS A 44 6.08 7.09 9.36
N LEU A 45 5.51 6.08 8.70
CA LEU A 45 4.06 5.91 8.53
C LEU A 45 3.39 5.48 9.84
N LEU A 46 3.95 4.49 10.54
CA LEU A 46 3.49 4.00 11.84
C LEU A 46 3.41 5.15 12.86
N ALA A 47 4.42 6.03 12.85
CA ALA A 47 4.47 7.19 13.75
C ALA A 47 3.35 8.21 13.52
N LYS A 48 2.82 8.33 12.30
CA LYS A 48 1.76 9.29 11.95
C LYS A 48 0.35 8.70 12.05
N ILE A 49 0.18 7.41 11.76
CA ILE A 49 -1.14 6.79 11.62
C ILE A 49 -1.68 6.23 12.96
N GLY A 50 -0.86 6.14 14.01
CA GLY A 50 -1.36 5.80 15.36
C GLY A 50 -1.95 4.38 15.45
N VAL A 51 -1.55 3.49 14.54
CA VAL A 51 -1.78 2.04 14.65
C VAL A 51 -0.80 1.49 15.68
N GLU A 52 -1.16 1.66 16.95
CA GLU A 52 -0.62 0.88 18.07
C GLU A 52 -1.29 -0.50 18.00
N GLY A 53 -0.73 -1.41 17.20
CA GLY A 53 -1.22 -2.78 17.06
C GLY A 53 -0.04 -3.71 16.91
N GLU A 54 0.32 -4.38 18.01
CA GLU A 54 1.13 -5.59 17.98
C GLU A 54 0.58 -6.55 16.91
N ASP A 55 1.47 -7.05 16.06
CA ASP A 55 1.23 -8.16 15.13
C ASP A 55 0.29 -7.86 13.95
N GLU A 56 0.74 -7.09 12.95
CA GLU A 56 0.49 -7.36 11.52
C GLU A 56 1.28 -6.32 10.69
N GLU A 57 2.45 -6.74 10.21
CA GLU A 57 3.47 -5.91 9.54
C GLU A 57 2.98 -5.37 8.16
N ASP A 58 1.82 -5.82 7.69
CA ASP A 58 1.25 -5.50 6.39
C ASP A 58 0.23 -4.34 6.45
N TYR A 59 0.40 -3.34 5.59
CA TYR A 59 -0.56 -2.26 5.39
C TYR A 59 -1.67 -2.67 4.43
N LEU A 60 -2.92 -2.69 4.90
CA LEU A 60 -4.07 -2.98 4.06
C LEU A 60 -4.49 -1.76 3.24
N VAL A 61 -4.22 -1.80 1.94
CA VAL A 61 -4.64 -0.83 0.94
C VAL A 61 -5.99 -1.23 0.36
N THR A 62 -7.00 -0.40 0.58
CA THR A 62 -8.30 -0.56 -0.07
C THR A 62 -8.36 0.26 -1.36
N ASN A 63 -9.30 -0.09 -2.23
CA ASN A 63 -9.52 0.63 -3.49
C ASN A 63 -9.80 2.13 -3.37
N GLY A 64 -10.28 2.59 -2.21
CA GLY A 64 -10.50 4.01 -1.93
C GLY A 64 -9.23 4.79 -1.60
N MET A 65 -8.13 4.09 -1.29
CA MET A 65 -6.81 4.66 -0.98
C MET A 65 -5.92 4.74 -2.21
N ILE A 66 -6.35 4.23 -3.35
CA ILE A 66 -5.53 4.16 -4.57
C ILE A 66 -5.88 5.34 -5.46
N ASP A 67 -4.88 6.15 -5.77
CA ASP A 67 -4.99 7.23 -6.75
C ASP A 67 -4.99 6.63 -8.16
N ARG A 68 -3.99 5.78 -8.41
CA ARG A 68 -3.70 5.24 -9.74
C ARG A 68 -2.95 3.92 -9.63
N VAL A 69 -3.26 2.99 -10.53
CA VAL A 69 -2.46 1.80 -10.78
C VAL A 69 -1.74 1.97 -12.11
N ASP A 70 -0.42 1.91 -12.09
CA ASP A 70 0.44 1.80 -13.28
C ASP A 70 0.82 0.32 -13.52
N ASP A 71 1.54 0.06 -14.62
CA ASP A 71 1.96 -1.29 -15.01
C ASP A 71 2.75 -2.00 -13.90
N ASP A 72 3.67 -1.29 -13.23
CA ASP A 72 4.60 -1.83 -12.23
C ASP A 72 4.43 -1.24 -10.82
N THR A 73 3.60 -0.20 -10.68
CA THR A 73 3.49 0.58 -9.44
C THR A 73 2.04 0.91 -9.09
N VAL A 74 1.71 0.83 -7.81
CA VAL A 74 0.44 1.30 -7.24
C VAL A 74 0.70 2.61 -6.53
N VAL A 75 0.02 3.68 -6.97
CA VAL A 75 0.10 5.01 -6.38
C VAL A 75 -1.05 5.20 -5.40
N LEU A 76 -0.73 5.49 -4.14
CA LEU A 76 -1.74 5.77 -3.12
C LEU A 76 -2.16 7.25 -3.14
N GLN A 77 -3.46 7.49 -2.96
CA GLN A 77 -4.05 8.80 -2.75
C GLN A 77 -4.03 9.10 -1.25
N GLY A 78 -2.85 9.40 -0.71
CA GLY A 78 -2.69 9.71 0.71
C GLY A 78 -1.69 10.85 0.89
N ASP A 79 -2.06 11.85 1.69
CA ASP A 79 -1.07 12.72 2.32
C ASP A 79 -0.59 11.92 3.54
N ILE A 80 0.47 11.13 3.38
CA ILE A 80 1.01 10.25 4.44
C ILE A 80 2.19 10.86 5.18
#